data_AF-A0A1B1A432-F1
#
_entry.id   AF-A0A1B1A432-F1
#
_cell.length_a   1.000
_cell.length_b   1.000
_cell.length_c   1.000
_cell.angle_alpha   90.00
_cell.angle_beta   90.00
_cell.angle_gamma   90.00
#
_symmetry.space_group_name_H-M   'P 1'
#
loop_
_entity.id
_entity.type
_entity.pdbx_description
1 polymer ?
#
loop_
_entity_poly.entity_id
_entity_poly.type
_entity_poly.pdbx_seq_one_letter_code
_entity_poly.pdbx_strand_id
1 'polypeptide(L)'
;MGNLRPGANASGRRSFEREMTHRKPPQDCADMSELRQAIDAIDVELVKLLRDRADYIDRAVTLKQANGWPARIQSRVEEVIANACRVAEAEGLDPQLVECIWRDMVDWSISREAREIPET
;
A
#
# COMPACT_ATOMS: atom_id res chain seq x y z
N MET A 1 20.97 22.34 -16.14
CA MET A 1 21.04 22.60 -14.68
C MET A 1 19.79 22.04 -14.03
N GLY A 2 19.93 21.25 -12.96
CA GLY A 2 18.82 20.88 -12.08
C GLY A 2 18.44 19.39 -11.99
N ASN A 3 19.36 18.52 -11.55
CA ASN A 3 18.96 17.21 -11.00
C ASN A 3 18.42 17.41 -9.57
N LEU A 4 17.13 17.14 -9.34
CA LEU A 4 16.60 16.95 -7.98
C LEU A 4 16.98 15.56 -7.48
N ARG A 5 17.61 15.51 -6.30
CA ARG A 5 17.82 14.28 -5.53
C ARG A 5 16.53 13.90 -4.78
N PRO A 6 16.18 12.61 -4.65
CA PRO A 6 15.10 12.18 -3.78
C PRO A 6 15.59 12.13 -2.33
N GLY A 7 15.15 13.09 -1.51
CA GLY A 7 15.35 13.10 -0.07
C GLY A 7 14.23 12.33 0.63
N ALA A 8 14.27 11.01 0.62
CA ALA A 8 13.50 10.23 1.59
C ALA A 8 14.25 10.26 2.93
N ASN A 9 13.59 10.75 3.98
CA ASN A 9 14.15 10.87 5.32
C ASN A 9 14.60 9.51 5.87
N ALA A 10 15.92 9.32 6.01
CA ALA A 10 16.53 8.10 6.53
C ALA A 10 16.16 7.79 7.99
N SER A 11 15.66 8.78 8.75
CA SER A 11 15.18 8.58 10.13
C SER A 11 13.82 7.90 10.18
N GLY A 12 12.91 8.18 9.23
CA GLY A 12 11.58 7.55 9.18
C GLY A 12 11.63 6.08 8.78
N ARG A 13 12.49 5.74 7.80
CA ARG A 13 12.74 4.33 7.41
C ARG A 13 13.29 3.51 8.57
N ARG A 14 14.29 4.04 9.29
CA ARG A 14 14.94 3.32 10.41
C ARG A 14 14.03 3.09 11.62
N SER A 15 13.02 3.93 11.83
CA SER A 15 12.03 3.74 12.90
C SER A 15 11.00 2.68 12.51
N PHE A 16 10.52 2.73 11.26
CA PHE A 16 9.59 1.74 10.71
C PHE A 16 10.25 0.34 10.60
N GLU A 17 11.51 0.28 10.18
CA GLU A 17 12.33 -0.94 10.17
C GLU A 17 12.50 -1.54 11.58
N ARG A 18 12.58 -0.73 12.63
CA ARG A 18 12.88 -1.18 14.01
C ARG A 18 11.64 -1.69 14.76
N GLU A 19 10.44 -1.29 14.34
CA GLU A 19 9.17 -1.73 14.93
C GLU A 19 8.66 -3.03 14.27
N MET A 20 9.01 -3.29 13.00
CA MET A 20 8.74 -4.55 12.31
C MET A 20 9.70 -5.71 12.68
N THR A 21 10.72 -5.47 13.49
CA THR A 21 11.84 -6.43 13.73
C THR A 21 11.73 -7.26 15.01
N HIS A 22 10.56 -7.83 15.31
CA HIS A 22 10.46 -8.89 16.33
C HIS A 22 9.98 -10.24 15.79
N ARG A 23 10.01 -10.42 14.46
CA ARG A 23 9.78 -11.72 13.84
C ARG A 23 11.08 -12.52 13.76
N LYS A 24 10.98 -13.82 14.06
CA LYS A 24 12.08 -14.77 13.89
C LYS A 24 12.49 -14.79 12.39
N PRO A 25 13.79 -14.73 12.06
CA PRO A 25 14.22 -14.87 10.67
C PRO A 25 13.69 -16.19 10.07
N PRO A 26 13.27 -16.21 8.78
CA PRO A 26 12.69 -17.40 8.18
C PRO A 26 13.58 -18.64 8.29
N GLN A 27 14.90 -18.48 8.17
CA GLN A 27 15.88 -19.57 8.28
C GLN A 27 16.04 -20.13 9.70
N ASP A 28 15.57 -19.40 10.72
CA ASP A 28 15.67 -19.81 12.12
C ASP A 28 14.40 -20.54 12.60
N CYS A 29 13.31 -20.52 11.83
CA CYS A 29 12.09 -21.28 12.12
C CYS A 29 12.40 -22.79 12.14
N ALA A 30 12.18 -23.44 13.29
CA ALA A 30 12.49 -24.85 13.49
C ALA A 30 11.41 -25.79 12.95
N ASP A 31 10.18 -25.29 12.81
CA ASP A 31 9.05 -26.04 12.29
C ASP A 31 7.99 -25.15 11.61
N MET A 32 6.94 -25.78 11.07
CA MET A 32 5.84 -25.10 10.40
C MET A 32 4.95 -24.27 11.34
N SER A 33 4.94 -24.56 12.64
CA SER A 33 4.17 -23.78 13.62
C SER A 33 4.81 -22.41 13.82
N GLU A 34 6.13 -22.37 14.04
CA GLU A 34 6.87 -21.11 14.16
C GLU A 34 6.81 -20.29 12.87
N LEU A 35 6.93 -20.94 11.70
CA LEU A 35 6.83 -20.26 10.40
C LEU A 35 5.45 -19.60 10.21
N ARG A 36 4.36 -20.33 10.52
CA ARG A 36 2.99 -19.79 10.38
C ARG A 36 2.73 -18.64 11.33
N GLN A 37 3.19 -18.71 12.57
CA GLN A 37 3.07 -17.59 13.51
C GLN A 37 3.73 -16.30 12.99
N ALA A 38 4.88 -16.43 12.32
CA ALA A 38 5.54 -15.29 11.70
C ALA A 38 4.75 -14.72 10.52
N ILE A 39 4.12 -15.55 9.70
CA ILE A 39 3.24 -15.14 8.58
C ILE A 39 1.97 -14.49 9.12
N ASP A 40 1.30 -15.10 10.09
CA ASP A 40 0.08 -14.57 10.71
C ASP A 40 0.33 -13.16 11.29
N ALA A 41 1.50 -12.94 11.89
CA ALA A 41 1.90 -11.63 12.38
C ALA A 41 2.05 -10.60 11.23
N ILE A 42 2.64 -10.99 10.09
CA ILE A 42 2.71 -10.15 8.89
C ILE A 42 1.31 -9.84 8.38
N ASP A 43 0.42 -10.81 8.32
CA ASP A 43 -0.95 -10.61 7.81
C ASP A 43 -1.73 -9.63 8.69
N VAL A 44 -1.55 -9.68 10.01
CA VAL A 44 -2.12 -8.69 10.95
C VAL A 44 -1.55 -7.30 10.67
N GLU A 45 -0.25 -7.17 10.43
CA GLU A 45 0.38 -5.89 10.07
C GLU A 45 -0.17 -5.36 8.73
N LEU A 46 -0.32 -6.22 7.72
CA LEU A 46 -0.90 -5.86 6.43
C LEU A 46 -2.34 -5.33 6.57
N VAL A 47 -3.18 -6.01 7.36
CA VAL A 47 -4.56 -5.55 7.60
C VAL A 47 -4.60 -4.19 8.30
N LYS A 48 -3.71 -3.94 9.27
CA LYS A 48 -3.61 -2.63 9.93
C LYS A 48 -3.21 -1.53 8.92
N LEU A 49 -2.23 -1.80 8.07
CA LEU A 49 -1.81 -0.86 7.01
C LEU A 49 -2.93 -0.61 6.00
N LEU A 50 -3.73 -1.62 5.67
CA LEU A 50 -4.90 -1.45 4.80
C LEU A 50 -5.98 -0.59 5.44
N ARG A 51 -6.22 -0.71 6.76
CA ARG A 51 -7.11 0.20 7.50
C ARG A 51 -6.60 1.63 7.46
N ASP A 52 -5.31 1.85 7.75
CA ASP A 52 -4.71 3.18 7.68
C ASP A 52 -4.84 3.77 6.27
N ARG A 53 -4.57 2.98 5.23
CA ARG A 53 -4.78 3.38 3.83
C ARG A 53 -6.24 3.76 3.57
N ALA A 54 -7.21 3.03 4.12
CA ALA A 54 -8.63 3.33 3.96
C ALA A 54 -9.01 4.67 4.62
N ASP A 55 -8.39 5.08 5.72
CA ASP A 55 -8.60 6.42 6.33
C ASP A 55 -8.19 7.54 5.36
N TYR A 56 -7.11 7.37 4.61
CA TYR A 56 -6.70 8.34 3.59
C TYR A 56 -7.68 8.37 2.40
N ILE A 57 -8.26 7.23 2.03
CA ILE A 57 -9.33 7.18 1.01
C ILE A 57 -10.58 7.92 1.51
N ASP A 58 -10.96 7.74 2.77
CA ASP A 58 -12.07 8.48 3.39
C ASP A 58 -11.81 9.99 3.34
N ARG A 59 -10.56 10.43 3.60
CA ARG A 59 -10.19 11.83 3.42
C ARG A 59 -10.26 12.29 1.96
N ALA A 60 -9.88 11.43 1.01
CA ALA A 60 -9.94 11.72 -0.42
C ALA A 60 -11.37 11.94 -0.90
N VAL A 61 -12.36 11.22 -0.36
CA VAL A 61 -13.79 11.45 -0.64
C VAL A 61 -14.17 12.90 -0.36
N THR A 62 -13.86 13.40 0.85
CA THR A 62 -14.17 14.79 1.23
C THR A 62 -13.51 15.80 0.31
N LEU A 63 -12.26 15.55 -0.10
CA LEU A 63 -11.54 16.44 -1.02
C LEU A 63 -12.17 16.40 -2.43
N LYS A 64 -12.51 15.23 -2.94
CA LYS A 64 -13.11 15.08 -4.27
C LYS A 64 -14.48 15.73 -4.34
N GLN A 65 -15.33 15.54 -3.34
CA GLN A 65 -16.63 16.21 -3.24
C GLN A 65 -16.47 17.74 -3.27
N ALA A 66 -15.55 18.29 -2.46
CA ALA A 66 -15.31 19.73 -2.41
C ALA A 66 -14.78 20.32 -3.73
N ASN A 67 -14.10 19.51 -4.55
CA ASN A 67 -13.53 19.94 -5.84
C ASN A 67 -14.36 19.50 -7.05
N GLY A 68 -15.49 18.79 -6.85
CA GLY A 68 -16.29 18.23 -7.94
C GLY A 68 -15.54 17.18 -8.77
N TRP A 69 -14.63 16.41 -8.17
CA TRP A 69 -13.87 15.37 -8.86
C TRP A 69 -14.58 14.01 -8.81
N PRO A 70 -14.48 13.21 -9.87
CA PRO A 70 -15.04 11.87 -9.88
C PRO A 70 -14.27 10.93 -8.95
N ALA A 71 -14.94 9.86 -8.51
CA ALA A 71 -14.29 8.78 -7.75
C ALA A 71 -13.13 8.17 -8.55
N ARG A 72 -13.35 7.86 -9.84
CA ARG A 72 -12.32 7.32 -10.71
C ARG A 72 -11.60 8.42 -11.49
N ILE A 73 -10.29 8.52 -11.27
CA ILE A 73 -9.37 9.33 -12.10
C ILE A 73 -8.38 8.36 -12.73
N GLN A 74 -8.60 7.98 -13.99
CA GLN A 74 -7.90 6.85 -14.62
C GLN A 74 -6.37 7.02 -14.63
N SER A 75 -5.86 8.23 -14.88
CA SER A 75 -4.42 8.50 -14.85
C SER A 75 -3.80 8.23 -13.48
N ARG A 76 -4.54 8.54 -12.40
CA ARG A 76 -4.07 8.28 -11.04
C ARG A 76 -4.09 6.79 -10.69
N VAL A 77 -5.05 6.03 -11.21
CA VAL A 77 -5.12 4.57 -11.05
C VAL A 77 -3.86 3.92 -11.61
N GLU A 78 -3.53 4.21 -12.87
CA GLU A 78 -2.34 3.63 -13.52
C GLU A 78 -1.05 4.07 -12.85
N GLU A 79 -0.95 5.33 -12.40
CA GLU A 79 0.21 5.82 -11.66
C GLU A 79 0.42 5.07 -10.33
N VAL A 80 -0.65 4.81 -9.58
CA VAL A 80 -0.57 4.07 -8.30
C VAL A 80 -0.09 2.63 -8.53
N ILE A 81 -0.60 1.97 -9.57
CA ILE A 81 -0.24 0.59 -9.92
C ILE A 81 1.22 0.54 -10.39
N ALA A 82 1.62 1.41 -11.33
CA ALA A 82 3.00 1.46 -11.82
C ALA A 82 4.01 1.74 -10.70
N ASN A 83 3.65 2.59 -9.73
CA ASN A 83 4.49 2.83 -8.56
C ASN A 83 4.64 1.58 -7.69
N ALA A 84 3.58 0.80 -7.49
CA ALA A 84 3.64 -0.44 -6.74
C ALA A 84 4.50 -1.50 -7.44
N CYS A 85 4.33 -1.68 -8.75
CA CYS A 85 5.14 -2.62 -9.54
C CYS A 85 6.63 -2.27 -9.47
N ARG A 86 6.99 -0.99 -9.60
CA ARG A 86 8.38 -0.53 -9.47
C ARG A 86 8.97 -0.80 -8.09
N VAL A 87 8.17 -0.72 -7.02
CA VAL A 87 8.60 -1.10 -5.67
C VAL A 87 8.78 -2.61 -5.58
N ALA A 88 7.87 -3.40 -6.15
CA ALA A 88 7.98 -4.86 -6.21
C ALA A 88 9.30 -5.29 -6.86
N GLU A 89 9.63 -4.73 -8.02
CA GLU A 89 10.90 -4.99 -8.72
C GLU A 89 12.12 -4.69 -7.84
N ALA A 90 12.11 -3.54 -7.15
CA ALA A 90 13.21 -3.12 -6.29
C ALA A 90 13.39 -4.03 -5.05
N GLU A 91 12.31 -4.62 -4.55
CA GLU A 91 12.30 -5.54 -3.40
C GLU A 91 12.44 -7.02 -3.83
N GLY A 92 12.57 -7.30 -5.13
CA GLY A 92 12.71 -8.67 -5.66
C GLY A 92 11.42 -9.50 -5.63
N LEU A 93 10.25 -8.84 -5.56
CA LEU A 93 8.93 -9.46 -5.63
C LEU A 93 8.40 -9.42 -7.07
N ASP A 94 7.66 -10.44 -7.49
CA ASP A 94 7.04 -10.51 -8.81
C ASP A 94 6.09 -9.31 -9.05
N PRO A 95 6.39 -8.43 -10.02
CA PRO A 95 5.55 -7.26 -10.29
C PRO A 95 4.15 -7.62 -10.79
N GLN A 96 3.96 -8.76 -11.46
CA GLN A 96 2.62 -9.20 -11.90
C GLN A 96 1.73 -9.56 -10.72
N LEU A 97 2.28 -10.23 -9.69
CA LEU A 97 1.56 -10.51 -8.46
C LEU A 97 1.11 -9.20 -7.79
N VAL A 98 2.02 -8.24 -7.67
CA VAL A 98 1.72 -6.93 -7.05
C VAL A 98 0.70 -6.16 -7.86
N GLU A 99 0.80 -6.15 -9.19
CA GLU A 99 -0.18 -5.51 -10.06
C GLU A 99 -1.60 -6.04 -9.82
N CYS A 100 -1.77 -7.36 -9.78
CA CYS A 100 -3.07 -7.99 -9.52
C CYS A 100 -3.67 -7.53 -8.18
N ILE A 101 -2.87 -7.61 -7.11
CA ILE A 101 -3.31 -7.19 -5.76
C ILE A 101 -3.67 -5.69 -5.73
N TRP A 102 -2.86 -4.85 -6.38
CA TRP A 102 -3.10 -3.40 -6.38
C TRP A 102 -4.31 -3.00 -7.21
N ARG A 103 -4.59 -3.69 -8.31
CA ARG A 103 -5.81 -3.45 -9.10
C ARG A 103 -7.05 -3.71 -8.26
N ASP A 104 -7.14 -4.86 -7.61
CA ASP A 104 -8.27 -5.20 -6.73
C ASP A 104 -8.41 -4.20 -5.57
N MET A 105 -7.29 -3.81 -4.94
CA MET A 105 -7.29 -2.84 -3.85
C MET A 105 -7.74 -1.44 -4.29
N VAL A 106 -7.30 -0.98 -5.46
CA VAL A 106 -7.69 0.32 -6.03
C VAL A 106 -9.16 0.30 -6.44
N ASP A 107 -9.64 -0.76 -7.09
CA ASP A 107 -11.05 -0.88 -7.48
C ASP A 107 -11.98 -0.96 -6.26
N TRP A 108 -11.57 -1.62 -5.17
CA TRP A 108 -12.28 -1.55 -3.89
C TRP A 108 -12.35 -0.11 -3.35
N SER A 109 -11.25 0.64 -3.44
CA SER A 109 -11.19 2.03 -2.97
C SER A 109 -12.13 2.92 -3.78
N ILE A 110 -12.12 2.79 -5.11
CA ILE A 110 -13.02 3.54 -6.00
C ILE A 110 -14.48 3.19 -5.72
N SER A 111 -14.79 1.91 -5.53
CA SER A 111 -16.15 1.46 -5.20
C SER A 111 -16.64 2.02 -3.87
N ARG A 112 -15.73 2.19 -2.89
CA ARG A 112 -16.03 2.86 -1.62
C ARG A 112 -16.31 4.34 -1.83
N GLU A 113 -15.46 5.04 -2.58
CA GLU A 113 -15.63 6.46 -2.89
C GLU A 113 -16.93 6.75 -3.66
N ALA A 114 -17.26 5.92 -4.67
CA ALA A 114 -18.43 6.08 -5.53
C ALA A 114 -19.77 5.95 -4.78
N ARG A 115 -19.78 5.38 -3.56
CA ARG A 115 -20.97 5.38 -2.69
C ARG A 115 -21.31 6.78 -2.16
N GLU A 116 -20.31 7.64 -2.06
CA GLU A 116 -20.39 8.97 -1.47
C GLU A 116 -20.24 10.09 -2.51
N ILE A 117 -19.63 9.80 -3.65
CA ILE A 117 -19.45 10.74 -4.76
C ILE A 117 -20.47 10.40 -5.85
N PRO A 118 -21.51 11.23 -6.06
CA PRO A 118 -22.48 11.02 -7.12
C PRO A 118 -21.80 11.06 -8.50
N GLU A 119 -22.20 10.16 -9.40
CA GLU A 119 -21.88 10.30 -10.82
C GLU A 119 -22.64 11.52 -11.36
N THR A 120 -21.90 12.56 -11.76
CA THR A 120 -22.42 13.72 -12.51
C THR A 120 -22.44 13.46 -14.00
#